data_AF-A0A2I0P0Y6-F1
#
_entry.id   AF-A0A2I0P0Y6-F1
#
_cell.length_a   1.000
_cell.length_b   1.000
_cell.length_c   1.000
_cell.angle_alpha   90.00
_cell.angle_beta   90.00
_cell.angle_gamma   90.00
#
_symmetry.space_group_name_H-M   'P 1'
#
loop_
_entity.id
_entity.type
_entity.pdbx_description
1 polymer ?
#
loop_
_entity_poly.entity_id
_entity_poly.type
_entity_poly.pdbx_seq_one_letter_code
_entity_poly.pdbx_strand_id
1 'polypeptide(L)'
;TLDGLLVKRGIPFNPIGGGVVEVKENIPRRFTHLIKYEYTTIDPLQVLISQEITSVLNVMRTGTGSLLGNIRECHMEAEDKVAEILEELSESYFTGILDLGLPNTPCLGVAVEPQYMGVAALGGTNWMAALREEGIYVKMQAMKGVTDIARMEFIADM
;
A
#
# COMPACT_ATOMS: atom_id res chain seq x y z
N THR A 1 0.13 -8.39 6.28
CA THR A 1 0.40 -7.90 7.64
C THR A 1 -0.68 -6.98 8.14
N LEU A 2 -0.86 -5.79 7.55
CA LEU A 2 -1.91 -4.84 7.93
C LEU A 2 -3.31 -5.46 7.94
N ASP A 3 -3.65 -6.21 6.90
CA ASP A 3 -4.89 -6.97 6.79
C ASP A 3 -5.18 -7.89 7.99
N GLY A 4 -4.15 -8.61 8.46
CA GLY A 4 -4.27 -9.48 9.63
C GLY A 4 -4.47 -8.69 10.93
N LEU A 5 -3.89 -7.50 11.04
CA LEU A 5 -4.09 -6.61 12.18
C LEU A 5 -5.53 -6.08 12.22
N LEU A 6 -6.06 -5.62 11.08
CA LEU A 6 -7.44 -5.16 10.95
C LEU A 6 -8.44 -6.24 11.39
N VAL A 7 -8.28 -7.46 10.85
CA VAL A 7 -9.15 -8.59 11.21
C VAL A 7 -9.03 -8.95 12.70
N LYS A 8 -7.82 -8.95 13.26
CA LYS A 8 -7.62 -9.23 14.70
C LYS A 8 -8.29 -8.19 15.60
N ARG A 9 -8.42 -6.95 15.14
CA ARG A 9 -9.13 -5.86 15.83
C ARG A 9 -10.63 -5.84 15.51
N GLY A 10 -11.13 -6.85 14.79
CA GLY A 10 -12.56 -7.00 14.47
C GLY A 10 -13.03 -6.08 13.34
N ILE A 11 -12.12 -5.63 12.48
CA ILE A 11 -12.42 -4.76 11.34
C ILE A 11 -12.43 -5.60 10.06
N PRO A 12 -13.62 -5.89 9.49
CA PRO A 12 -13.70 -6.50 8.18
C PRO A 12 -13.28 -5.49 7.10
N PHE A 13 -12.54 -5.97 6.11
CA PHE A 13 -12.10 -5.15 4.97
C PHE A 13 -12.24 -5.96 3.68
N ASN A 14 -12.45 -5.26 2.55
CA ASN A 14 -12.44 -5.83 1.22
C ASN A 14 -11.21 -5.32 0.46
N PRO A 15 -10.31 -6.18 -0.04
CA PRO A 15 -9.22 -5.73 -0.89
C PRO A 15 -9.74 -5.36 -2.27
N ILE A 16 -9.50 -4.12 -2.71
CA ILE A 16 -9.94 -3.63 -4.03
C ILE A 16 -8.90 -4.00 -5.08
N GLY A 17 -7.62 -3.66 -4.85
CA GLY A 17 -6.57 -3.85 -5.86
C GLY A 17 -5.21 -3.31 -5.47
N GLY A 18 -4.26 -3.49 -6.38
CA GLY A 18 -2.92 -2.89 -6.32
C GLY A 18 -2.69 -1.98 -7.52
N GLY A 19 -1.95 -0.89 -7.31
CA GLY A 19 -1.83 0.16 -8.30
C GLY A 19 -0.59 1.03 -8.13
N VAL A 20 -0.41 1.94 -9.09
CA VAL A 20 0.63 2.97 -9.06
C VAL A 20 0.02 4.26 -8.53
N VAL A 21 0.57 4.78 -7.45
CA VAL A 21 0.17 6.03 -6.79
C VAL A 21 1.12 7.14 -7.22
N GLU A 22 0.57 8.20 -7.79
CA GLU A 22 1.29 9.45 -8.05
C GLU A 22 1.49 10.20 -6.74
N VAL A 23 2.74 10.55 -6.45
CA VAL A 23 3.13 11.34 -5.28
C VAL A 23 3.72 12.65 -5.76
N LYS A 24 3.27 13.76 -5.17
CA LYS A 24 3.81 15.09 -5.46
C LYS A 24 4.03 15.85 -4.16
N GLU A 25 5.26 16.32 -3.95
CA GLU A 25 5.66 17.04 -2.74
C GLU A 25 5.37 16.24 -1.45
N ASN A 26 5.69 14.94 -1.46
CA ASN A 26 5.43 13.97 -0.39
C ASN A 26 3.95 13.71 -0.10
N ILE A 27 3.03 14.20 -0.94
CA ILE A 27 1.60 14.00 -0.79
C ILE A 27 1.11 13.01 -1.86
N PRO A 28 0.56 11.86 -1.47
CA PRO A 28 -0.15 10.97 -2.39
C PRO A 28 -1.33 11.69 -3.04
N ARG A 29 -1.42 11.66 -4.37
CA ARG A 29 -2.44 12.40 -5.11
C ARG A 29 -3.55 11.50 -5.64
N ARG A 30 -3.19 10.43 -6.34
CA ARG A 30 -4.14 9.50 -6.95
C ARG A 30 -3.49 8.22 -7.42
N PHE A 31 -4.29 7.19 -7.62
CA PHE A 31 -3.90 6.04 -8.43
C PHE A 31 -3.93 6.40 -9.92
N THR A 32 -2.80 6.26 -10.61
CA THR A 32 -2.71 6.43 -12.08
C THR A 32 -3.02 5.13 -12.82
N HIS A 33 -2.69 4.00 -12.20
CA HIS A 33 -2.96 2.66 -12.69
C HIS A 33 -3.50 1.82 -11.54
N LEU A 34 -4.48 0.97 -11.82
CA LEU A 34 -5.08 0.08 -10.84
C LEU A 34 -5.41 -1.24 -11.50
N ILE A 35 -4.97 -2.34 -10.87
CA ILE A 35 -5.38 -3.70 -11.22
C ILE A 35 -6.18 -4.23 -10.03
N LYS A 36 -7.46 -4.50 -10.26
CA LYS A 36 -8.36 -5.05 -9.23
C LYS A 36 -8.07 -6.53 -8.99
N TYR A 37 -8.08 -6.96 -7.74
CA TYR A 37 -7.84 -8.36 -7.37
C TYR A 37 -8.91 -9.31 -7.93
N GLU A 38 -10.13 -8.84 -8.14
CA GLU A 38 -11.24 -9.63 -8.70
C GLU A 38 -10.95 -10.15 -10.12
N TYR A 39 -10.10 -9.44 -10.89
CA TYR A 39 -9.85 -9.74 -12.30
C TYR A 39 -8.47 -10.34 -12.57
N THR A 40 -7.70 -10.70 -11.53
CA THR A 40 -6.37 -11.28 -11.69
C THR A 40 -6.07 -12.37 -10.66
N THR A 41 -5.42 -13.44 -11.12
CA THR A 41 -4.83 -14.47 -10.26
C THR A 41 -3.35 -14.20 -9.96
N ILE A 42 -2.76 -13.21 -10.62
CA ILE A 42 -1.38 -12.76 -10.44
C ILE A 42 -1.40 -11.52 -9.55
N ASP A 43 -0.41 -11.38 -8.68
CA ASP A 43 -0.24 -10.19 -7.85
C ASP A 43 -0.13 -8.92 -8.73
N PRO A 44 -1.10 -7.97 -8.61
CA PRO A 44 -1.09 -6.67 -9.28
C PRO A 44 0.26 -5.95 -9.23
N LEU A 45 0.92 -5.93 -8.07
CA LEU A 45 2.13 -5.17 -7.88
C LEU A 45 3.30 -5.79 -8.65
N GLN A 46 3.36 -7.13 -8.74
CA GLN A 46 4.39 -7.80 -9.52
C GLN A 46 4.29 -7.45 -11.01
N VAL A 47 3.06 -7.40 -11.54
CA VAL A 47 2.80 -6.98 -12.91
C VAL A 47 3.25 -5.54 -13.11
N LEU A 48 2.89 -4.63 -12.21
CA LEU A 48 3.22 -3.20 -12.35
C LEU A 48 4.72 -2.93 -12.22
N ILE A 49 5.44 -3.64 -11.33
CA ILE A 49 6.91 -3.57 -11.25
C ILE A 49 7.54 -4.00 -12.58
N SER A 50 6.96 -5.01 -13.25
CA SER A 50 7.48 -5.48 -14.54
C SER A 50 7.39 -4.46 -15.66
N GLN A 51 6.50 -3.47 -15.53
CA GLN A 51 6.28 -2.43 -16.53
C GLN A 51 7.20 -1.21 -16.39
N GLU A 52 8.04 -1.14 -15.34
CA GLU A 52 9.01 -0.05 -15.14
C GLU A 52 8.39 1.36 -15.11
N ILE A 53 7.16 1.45 -14.61
CA ILE A 53 6.37 2.69 -14.49
C ILE A 53 6.47 3.36 -13.11
N THR A 54 7.29 2.81 -12.21
CA THR A 54 7.54 3.36 -10.87
C THR A 54 8.72 4.31 -10.88
N SER A 55 8.76 5.22 -9.91
CA SER A 55 9.89 6.12 -9.69
C SER A 55 10.09 6.35 -8.20
N VAL A 56 10.25 5.23 -7.47
CA VAL A 56 10.39 5.20 -6.02
C VAL A 56 11.58 6.01 -5.56
N LEU A 57 12.71 5.93 -6.26
CA LEU A 57 13.92 6.67 -5.90
C LEU A 57 13.74 8.18 -6.04
N ASN A 58 12.97 8.63 -7.03
CA ASN A 58 12.65 10.04 -7.19
C ASN A 58 11.76 10.53 -6.07
N VAL A 59 10.79 9.72 -5.62
CA VAL A 59 9.97 10.05 -4.45
C VAL A 59 10.85 10.18 -3.20
N MET A 60 11.80 9.27 -2.99
CA MET A 60 12.74 9.36 -1.86
C MET A 60 13.64 10.61 -1.91
N ARG A 61 14.09 11.02 -3.11
CA ARG A 61 15.03 12.15 -3.27
C ARG A 61 14.35 13.52 -3.34
N THR A 62 13.18 13.60 -3.95
CA THR A 62 12.52 14.87 -4.31
C THR A 62 11.11 15.01 -3.75
N GLY A 63 10.57 13.94 -3.15
CA GLY A 63 9.18 13.86 -2.73
C GLY A 63 8.19 13.74 -3.89
N THR A 64 8.65 13.60 -5.13
CA THR A 64 7.78 13.55 -6.31
C THR A 64 8.13 12.36 -7.21
N GLY A 65 7.11 11.66 -7.68
CA GLY A 65 7.25 10.47 -8.52
C GLY A 65 6.06 9.52 -8.37
N SER A 66 6.32 8.23 -8.47
CA SER A 66 5.31 7.18 -8.46
C SER A 66 5.72 6.02 -7.56
N LEU A 67 4.81 5.61 -6.68
CA LEU A 67 4.96 4.49 -5.75
C LEU A 67 3.96 3.39 -6.09
N LEU A 68 4.21 2.20 -5.59
CA LEU A 68 3.21 1.13 -5.57
C LEU A 68 2.39 1.21 -4.29
N GLY A 69 1.09 1.03 -4.42
CA GLY A 69 0.16 1.03 -3.31
C GLY A 69 -0.93 -0.01 -3.48
N ASN A 70 -1.46 -0.47 -2.36
CA ASN A 70 -2.64 -1.32 -2.31
C ASN A 70 -3.79 -0.51 -1.73
N ILE A 71 -4.97 -0.68 -2.31
CA ILE A 71 -6.20 -0.10 -1.82
C ILE A 71 -7.17 -1.20 -1.41
N ARG A 72 -7.82 -0.95 -0.29
CA ARG A 72 -8.87 -1.77 0.30
C ARG A 72 -9.95 -0.83 0.81
N GLU A 73 -11.11 -1.38 1.10
CA GLU A 73 -12.20 -0.63 1.71
C GLU A 73 -12.64 -1.31 3.01
N CYS A 74 -13.12 -0.49 3.94
CA CYS A 74 -13.70 -0.94 5.20
C CYS A 74 -15.08 -0.29 5.34
N HIS A 75 -15.99 -0.92 6.09
CA HIS A 75 -17.29 -0.30 6.37
C HIS A 75 -17.09 0.99 7.18
N MET A 76 -17.89 2.02 6.91
CA MET A 76 -17.75 3.34 7.54
C MET A 76 -17.92 3.31 9.07
N GLU A 77 -18.67 2.36 9.62
CA GLU A 77 -18.78 2.18 11.08
C GLU A 77 -17.45 1.78 11.75
N ALA A 78 -16.46 1.34 10.97
CA ALA A 78 -15.13 1.04 11.47
C ALA A 78 -14.19 2.25 11.45
N GLU A 79 -14.65 3.44 11.03
CA GLU A 79 -13.82 4.66 10.89
C GLU A 79 -13.00 4.96 12.14
N ASP A 80 -13.65 5.11 13.30
CA ASP A 80 -12.97 5.42 14.57
C ASP A 80 -11.93 4.36 14.94
N LYS A 81 -12.26 3.08 14.76
CA LYS A 81 -11.37 1.97 15.08
C LYS A 81 -10.19 1.88 14.12
N VAL A 82 -10.41 2.16 12.84
CA VAL A 82 -9.34 2.22 11.85
C VAL A 82 -8.42 3.38 12.22
N ALA A 83 -8.96 4.57 12.48
CA ALA A 83 -8.17 5.73 12.88
C ALA A 83 -7.29 5.45 14.10
N GLU A 84 -7.85 4.83 15.16
CA GLU A 84 -7.09 4.42 16.36
C GLU A 84 -5.93 3.47 16.01
N ILE A 85 -6.18 2.46 15.16
CA ILE A 85 -5.13 1.54 14.72
C ILE A 85 -4.06 2.26 13.90
N LEU A 86 -4.45 3.17 13.01
CA LEU A 86 -3.49 3.92 12.20
C LEU A 86 -2.63 4.85 13.06
N GLU A 87 -3.22 5.44 14.11
CA GLU A 87 -2.50 6.25 15.10
C GLU A 87 -1.49 5.39 15.87
N GLU A 88 -1.91 4.25 16.43
CA GLU A 88 -1.01 3.27 17.07
C GLU A 88 0.13 2.82 16.12
N LEU A 89 -0.19 2.62 14.83
CA LEU A 89 0.79 2.22 13.83
C LEU A 89 1.77 3.34 13.50
N SER A 90 1.34 4.60 13.55
CA SER A 90 2.20 5.76 13.30
C SER A 90 3.22 5.99 14.42
N GLU A 91 2.88 5.59 15.65
CA GLU A 91 3.80 5.55 16.79
C GLU A 91 4.77 4.35 16.72
N SER A 92 4.44 3.36 15.88
CA SER A 92 5.28 2.19 15.63
C SER A 92 6.18 2.39 14.41
N TYR A 93 7.10 1.45 14.16
CA TYR A 93 7.94 1.44 12.96
C TYR A 93 7.18 1.05 11.67
N PHE A 94 5.86 0.92 11.70
CA PHE A 94 5.04 0.55 10.55
C PHE A 94 4.63 1.78 9.72
N THR A 95 5.52 2.26 8.88
CA THR A 95 5.24 3.35 7.93
C THR A 95 4.58 2.81 6.66
N GLY A 96 3.30 2.47 6.76
CA GLY A 96 2.59 1.75 5.70
C GLY A 96 1.40 2.46 5.08
N ILE A 97 0.90 3.55 5.64
CA ILE A 97 -0.39 4.14 5.24
C ILE A 97 -0.16 5.37 4.36
N LEU A 98 -0.85 5.43 3.22
CA LEU A 98 -0.77 6.54 2.28
C LEU A 98 -1.92 7.51 2.47
N ASP A 99 -3.14 6.99 2.65
CA ASP A 99 -4.35 7.79 2.80
C ASP A 99 -5.48 6.99 3.46
N LEU A 100 -6.33 7.69 4.21
CA LEU A 100 -7.61 7.20 4.71
C LEU A 100 -8.70 8.09 4.12
N GLY A 101 -9.42 7.57 3.13
CA GLY A 101 -10.50 8.30 2.47
C GLY A 101 -11.71 8.45 3.40
N LEU A 102 -12.45 9.55 3.24
CA LEU A 102 -13.69 9.77 3.97
C LEU A 102 -14.78 8.77 3.50
N PRO A 103 -15.74 8.42 4.36
CA PRO A 103 -16.86 7.57 3.98
C PRO A 103 -17.58 8.06 2.74
N ASN A 104 -17.91 7.14 1.82
CA ASN A 104 -18.61 7.42 0.56
C ASN A 104 -17.87 8.38 -0.39
N THR A 105 -16.57 8.57 -0.21
CA THR A 105 -15.74 9.40 -1.11
C THR A 105 -14.66 8.56 -1.79
N PRO A 106 -14.27 8.91 -3.03
CA PRO A 106 -13.15 8.24 -3.68
C PRO A 106 -11.83 8.44 -2.90
N CYS A 107 -11.16 7.34 -2.57
CA CYS A 107 -9.83 7.38 -1.93
C CYS A 107 -8.76 7.41 -3.02
N LEU A 108 -7.94 8.46 -3.05
CA LEU A 108 -6.92 8.68 -4.09
C LEU A 108 -7.46 8.46 -5.53
N GLY A 109 -8.69 8.94 -5.79
CA GLY A 109 -9.35 8.84 -7.09
C GLY A 109 -9.96 7.47 -7.43
N VAL A 110 -9.91 6.50 -6.51
CA VAL A 110 -10.57 5.19 -6.67
C VAL A 110 -11.89 5.20 -5.93
N ALA A 111 -12.97 4.88 -6.62
CA ALA A 111 -14.30 4.77 -6.03
C ALA A 111 -14.37 3.60 -5.03
N VAL A 112 -15.12 3.81 -3.95
CA VAL A 112 -15.44 2.81 -2.93
C VAL A 112 -16.95 2.53 -2.97
N GLU A 113 -17.36 1.38 -2.43
CA GLU A 113 -18.78 1.03 -2.35
C GLU A 113 -19.57 1.96 -1.40
N PRO A 114 -20.90 2.10 -1.58
CA PRO A 114 -21.73 2.86 -0.65
C PRO A 114 -21.60 2.31 0.78
N GLN A 115 -21.46 3.21 1.76
CA GLN A 115 -21.22 2.92 3.18
C GLN A 115 -19.81 2.40 3.49
N TYR A 116 -18.89 2.48 2.53
CA TYR A 116 -17.49 2.13 2.73
C TYR A 116 -16.59 3.37 2.68
N MET A 117 -15.39 3.19 3.23
CA MET A 117 -14.27 4.12 3.20
C MET A 117 -13.04 3.41 2.66
N GLY A 118 -12.19 4.13 1.92
CA GLY A 118 -10.98 3.57 1.31
C GLY A 118 -9.76 3.71 2.23
N VAL A 119 -8.93 2.68 2.28
CA VAL A 119 -7.64 2.69 2.99
C VAL A 119 -6.54 2.37 1.99
N ALA A 120 -5.76 3.37 1.63
CA ALA A 120 -4.61 3.23 0.76
C ALA A 120 -3.34 3.03 1.59
N ALA A 121 -2.55 2.03 1.22
CA ALA A 121 -1.30 1.72 1.90
C ALA A 121 -0.17 1.51 0.89
N LEU A 122 1.05 1.78 1.33
CA LEU A 122 2.26 1.55 0.58
C LEU A 122 2.47 0.05 0.33
N GLY A 123 2.82 -0.31 -0.91
CA GLY A 123 3.16 -1.67 -1.28
C GLY A 123 4.49 -2.11 -0.63
N GLY A 124 4.51 -3.31 -0.05
CA GLY A 124 5.72 -3.88 0.58
C GLY A 124 6.84 -4.23 -0.41
N THR A 125 6.60 -4.10 -1.71
CA THR A 125 7.55 -4.40 -2.79
C THR A 125 8.19 -3.15 -3.40
N ASN A 126 7.94 -1.95 -2.86
CA ASN A 126 8.54 -0.69 -3.38
C ASN A 126 10.07 -0.70 -3.38
N TRP A 127 10.71 -1.34 -2.39
CA TRP A 127 12.18 -1.47 -2.39
C TRP A 127 12.70 -2.32 -3.56
N MET A 128 11.93 -3.32 -4.02
CA MET A 128 12.28 -4.09 -5.22
C MET A 128 12.16 -3.25 -6.49
N ALA A 129 11.14 -2.38 -6.54
CA ALA A 129 10.97 -1.42 -7.62
C ALA A 129 12.15 -0.44 -7.68
N ALA A 130 12.57 0.09 -6.53
CA ALA A 130 13.75 0.96 -6.43
C ALA A 130 15.03 0.27 -6.92
N LEU A 131 15.27 -0.99 -6.56
CA LEU A 131 16.42 -1.75 -7.08
C LEU A 131 16.38 -1.89 -8.61
N ARG A 132 15.21 -2.14 -9.17
CA ARG A 132 15.04 -2.24 -10.63
C ARG A 132 15.25 -0.90 -11.35
N GLU A 133 14.85 0.20 -10.75
CA GLU A 133 15.10 1.55 -11.29
C GLU A 133 16.61 1.84 -11.45
N GLU A 134 17.46 1.26 -10.61
CA GLU A 134 18.94 1.30 -10.73
C GLU A 134 19.51 0.22 -11.66
N GLY A 135 18.66 -0.51 -12.40
CA GLY A 135 19.08 -1.56 -13.33
C GLY A 135 19.46 -2.89 -12.66
N ILE A 136 19.19 -3.06 -11.35
CA ILE A 136 19.44 -4.32 -10.65
C ILE A 136 18.30 -5.30 -10.96
N TYR A 137 18.65 -6.45 -11.53
CA TYR A 137 17.68 -7.50 -11.79
C TYR A 137 17.18 -8.13 -10.48
N VAL A 138 15.88 -8.01 -10.21
CA VAL A 138 15.22 -8.63 -9.06
C VAL A 138 14.24 -9.69 -9.56
N LYS A 139 14.40 -10.93 -9.07
CA LYS A 139 13.44 -12.00 -9.31
C LYS A 139 12.45 -12.09 -8.15
N MET A 140 11.21 -11.72 -8.41
CA MET A 140 10.12 -11.91 -7.45
C MET A 140 9.69 -13.38 -7.42
N GLN A 141 9.53 -13.91 -6.21
CA GLN A 141 8.97 -15.25 -5.98
C GLN A 141 7.67 -15.08 -5.19
N ALA A 142 6.72 -15.98 -5.45
CA ALA A 142 5.49 -16.03 -4.67
C ALA A 142 5.81 -16.22 -3.18
N MET A 143 5.00 -15.60 -2.33
CA MET A 143 5.15 -15.64 -0.88
C MET A 143 5.27 -17.09 -0.39
N LYS A 144 6.34 -17.38 0.36
CA LYS A 144 6.69 -18.75 0.78
C LYS A 144 6.78 -18.91 2.29
N GLY A 145 5.80 -18.38 3.02
CA GLY A 145 5.62 -18.66 4.44
C GLY A 145 5.35 -17.45 5.33
N VAL A 146 5.39 -17.69 6.63
CA VAL A 146 5.27 -16.70 7.71
C VAL A 146 6.60 -16.67 8.46
N THR A 147 7.03 -15.50 8.91
CA THR A 147 8.23 -15.35 9.74
C THR A 147 7.86 -14.65 11.04
N ASP A 148 8.59 -14.97 12.11
CA ASP A 148 8.46 -14.27 13.39
C ASP A 148 9.10 -12.87 13.26
N ILE A 149 8.37 -11.84 13.68
CA ILE A 149 8.86 -10.46 13.66
C ILE A 149 10.13 -10.28 14.50
N ALA A 150 10.32 -11.09 15.55
CA ALA A 150 11.52 -11.07 16.39
C ALA A 150 12.80 -11.50 15.64
N ARG A 151 12.67 -12.07 14.43
CA ARG A 151 13.80 -12.40 13.55
C ARG A 151 14.11 -11.30 12.55
N MET A 152 13.32 -10.24 12.51
CA MET A 152 13.55 -9.09 11.64
C MET A 152 14.34 -8.03 12.39
N GLU A 153 15.29 -7.40 11.71
CA GLU A 153 16.08 -6.31 12.25
C GLU A 153 15.59 -4.98 11.67
N PHE A 154 15.58 -3.96 12.52
CA PHE A 154 15.30 -2.60 12.07
C PHE A 154 16.52 -2.08 11.31
N ILE A 155 16.29 -1.61 10.08
CA ILE A 155 17.34 -0.96 9.29
C ILE A 155 17.39 0.50 9.77
N ALA A 156 18.26 0.75 10.75
CA ALA A 156 18.47 2.09 11.32
C ALA A 156 19.45 2.95 10.51
N ASP A 157 20.30 2.32 9.69
CA ASP A 157 21.36 3.00 8.95
C ASP A 157 21.03 3.08 7.46
N MET A 158 20.50 4.25 7.05
CA MET A 158 20.57 4.79 5.69
C MET A 158 20.75 6.30 5.74
#